data_AF-A0A7C9EFU0-F1
#
_entry.id   AF-A0A7C9EFU0-F1
#
_cell.length_a   1.000
_cell.length_b   1.000
_cell.length_c   1.000
_cell.angle_alpha   90.00
_cell.angle_beta   90.00
_cell.angle_gamma   90.00
#
_symmetry.space_group_name_H-M   'P 1'
#
loop_
_entity.id
_entity.type
_entity.pdbx_description
1 polymer ?
#
loop_
_entity_poly.entity_id
_entity_poly.type
_entity_poly.pdbx_seq_one_letter_code
_entity_poly.pdbx_strand_id
1 'polypeptide(L)'
;GCVKSADQQSSSHNALLQAKIQDLRKQFPESVILYADYYRAYHDIMKTPAKYGLKELFKACCGSGGGTFNYDFFSACGSPSSSPCSNPSQYINWDGVHLTDAMNK
;
A
#
# COMPACT_ATOMS: atom_id res chain seq x y z
N GLY A 1 -9.77 0.27 3.47
CA GLY A 1 -9.85 0.01 2.04
C GLY A 1 -11.31 -0.16 1.66
N CYS A 2 -11.56 -0.78 0.52
CA CYS A 2 -12.91 -1.01 0.01
C CYS A 2 -13.39 -2.46 0.19
N VAL A 3 -12.46 -3.38 0.47
CA VAL A 3 -12.76 -4.81 0.70
C VAL A 3 -12.81 -5.08 2.20
N LYS A 4 -14.02 -5.08 2.76
CA LYS A 4 -14.28 -5.19 4.21
C LYS A 4 -13.56 -6.37 4.87
N SER A 5 -13.53 -7.53 4.22
CA SER A 5 -12.87 -8.73 4.76
C SER A 5 -11.35 -8.58 4.85
N ALA A 6 -10.71 -7.93 3.88
CA ALA A 6 -9.27 -7.65 3.90
C ALA A 6 -8.93 -6.57 4.93
N ASP A 7 -9.76 -5.53 5.06
CA ASP A 7 -9.61 -4.50 6.08
C ASP A 7 -9.73 -5.08 7.49
N GLN A 8 -10.69 -5.98 7.71
CA GLN A 8 -10.88 -6.64 9.00
C GLN A 8 -9.68 -7.54 9.35
N GLN A 9 -9.17 -8.31 8.38
CA GLN A 9 -7.96 -9.12 8.58
C GLN A 9 -6.75 -8.25 8.95
N SER A 10 -6.54 -7.15 8.23
CA SER A 10 -5.46 -6.20 8.50
C SER A 10 -5.58 -5.57 9.89
N SER A 11 -6.80 -5.14 10.27
CA SER A 11 -7.05 -4.57 11.59
C SER A 11 -6.82 -5.58 12.73
N SER A 12 -7.26 -6.82 12.55
CA SER A 12 -7.03 -7.89 13.55
C SER A 12 -5.55 -8.23 13.68
N HIS A 13 -4.83 -8.34 12.56
CA HIS A 13 -3.39 -8.55 12.56
C HIS A 13 -2.66 -7.42 13.30
N ASN A 14 -2.96 -6.16 12.98
CA ASN A 14 -2.31 -5.00 13.60
C ASN A 14 -2.57 -4.90 15.11
N ALA A 15 -3.75 -5.31 15.58
CA ALA A 15 -4.06 -5.36 17.02
C ALA A 15 -3.18 -6.40 17.75
N LEU A 16 -3.04 -7.60 17.17
CA LEU A 16 -2.18 -8.65 17.72
C LEU A 16 -0.70 -8.25 17.69
N LEU A 17 -0.25 -7.62 16.59
CA LEU A 17 1.11 -7.12 16.44
C LEU A 17 1.44 -6.08 17.51
N GLN A 18 0.56 -5.10 17.74
CA GLN A 18 0.76 -4.10 18.78
C GLN A 18 0.84 -4.71 20.18
N ALA A 19 0.00 -5.69 20.50
CA ALA A 19 0.07 -6.42 21.77
C ALA A 19 1.43 -7.14 21.93
N LYS A 20 1.92 -7.79 20.87
CA LYS A 20 3.22 -8.47 20.90
C LYS A 20 4.40 -7.50 20.98
N ILE A 21 4.32 -6.35 20.34
CA ILE A 21 5.32 -5.28 20.50
C ILE A 21 5.38 -4.80 21.96
N GLN A 22 4.24 -4.69 22.65
CA GLN A 22 4.23 -4.36 24.08
C GLN A 22 4.90 -5.44 24.93
N ASP A 23 4.66 -6.71 24.63
CA ASP A 23 5.34 -7.83 25.31
C ASP A 23 6.87 -7.76 25.09
N LEU A 24 7.30 -7.55 23.84
CA LEU A 24 8.72 -7.47 23.48
C LEU A 24 9.43 -6.28 24.16
N ARG A 25 8.78 -5.12 24.26
CA ARG A 25 9.32 -3.96 24.97
C ARG A 25 9.60 -4.24 26.44
N LYS A 26 8.78 -5.07 27.09
CA LYS A 26 9.01 -5.50 28.48
C LYS A 26 10.15 -6.50 28.58
N GLN A 27 10.27 -7.39 27.59
CA GLN A 27 11.31 -8.42 27.56
C GLN A 27 12.71 -7.85 27.26
N PHE A 28 12.79 -6.77 26.48
CA PHE A 28 14.04 -6.17 26.03
C PHE A 28 14.10 -4.68 26.40
N PRO A 29 14.30 -4.33 27.69
CA PRO A 29 14.25 -2.94 28.16
C PRO A 29 15.38 -2.05 27.59
N GLU A 30 16.50 -2.64 27.19
CA GLU A 30 17.63 -1.94 26.56
C GLU A 30 17.43 -1.71 25.04
N SER A 31 16.35 -2.25 24.45
CA SER A 31 16.05 -2.13 23.02
C SER A 31 14.93 -1.12 22.77
N VAL A 32 15.11 -0.26 21.77
CA VAL A 32 14.05 0.60 21.25
C VAL A 32 13.26 -0.16 20.19
N ILE A 33 12.01 -0.53 20.51
CA ILE A 33 11.10 -1.22 19.58
C ILE A 33 9.98 -0.25 19.21
N LEU A 34 9.90 0.12 17.92
CA LEU A 34 8.92 1.07 17.39
C LEU A 34 7.83 0.34 16.59
N TYR A 35 6.62 0.89 16.61
CA TYR A 35 5.53 0.48 15.73
C TYR A 35 5.24 1.62 14.76
N ALA A 36 5.43 1.38 13.47
CA ALA A 36 5.02 2.29 12.42
C ALA A 36 3.61 1.89 11.96
N ASP A 37 2.61 2.75 12.20
CA ASP A 37 1.21 2.48 11.84
C ASP A 37 0.98 2.69 10.34
N TYR A 38 1.51 1.77 9.55
CA TYR A 38 1.43 1.77 8.10
C TYR A 38 -0.02 1.78 7.61
N TYR A 39 -0.90 1.03 8.27
CA TYR A 39 -2.32 0.97 7.91
C TYR A 39 -2.98 2.35 8.01
N ARG A 40 -2.76 3.06 9.11
CA ARG A 40 -3.31 4.41 9.27
C ARG A 40 -2.68 5.41 8.29
N ALA A 41 -1.36 5.36 8.10
CA ALA A 41 -0.67 6.21 7.14
C ALA A 41 -1.25 6.05 5.72
N TYR A 42 -1.42 4.81 5.27
CA TYR A 42 -2.06 4.49 3.99
C TYR A 42 -3.47 5.08 3.88
N HIS A 43 -4.31 4.88 4.91
CA HIS A 43 -5.68 5.41 4.94
C HIS A 43 -5.72 6.95 4.91
N ASP A 44 -4.82 7.62 5.61
CA ASP A 44 -4.77 9.08 5.66
C ASP A 44 -4.36 9.68 4.29
N ILE A 45 -3.42 9.03 3.59
CA ILE A 45 -3.07 9.40 2.22
C ILE A 45 -4.25 9.16 1.27
N MET A 46 -4.92 7.99 1.36
CA MET A 46 -6.08 7.68 0.52
C MET A 46 -7.24 8.67 0.70
N LYS A 47 -7.40 9.25 1.89
CA LYS A 47 -8.41 10.30 2.16
C LYS A 47 -8.02 11.66 1.59
N THR A 48 -6.72 11.94 1.46
CA THR A 48 -6.19 13.25 1.05
C THR A 48 -5.06 13.17 0.03
N PRO A 49 -5.21 12.41 -1.08
CA PRO A 49 -4.10 12.06 -1.96
C PRO A 49 -3.48 13.30 -2.64
N ALA A 50 -4.31 14.29 -2.94
CA ALA A 50 -3.87 15.56 -3.53
C ALA A 50 -2.86 16.32 -2.64
N LYS A 51 -2.92 16.17 -1.31
CA LYS A 51 -1.95 16.76 -0.37
C LYS A 51 -0.54 16.21 -0.59
N TYR A 52 -0.44 14.98 -1.11
CA TYR A 52 0.81 14.27 -1.37
C TYR A 52 1.18 14.30 -2.87
N GLY A 53 0.50 15.09 -3.69
CA GLY A 53 0.74 15.16 -5.15
C GLY A 53 0.26 13.94 -5.94
N LEU A 54 -0.46 13.02 -5.29
CA LEU A 54 -0.99 11.80 -5.89
C LEU A 54 -2.35 12.10 -6.54
N LYS A 55 -2.55 11.59 -7.76
CA LYS A 55 -3.73 11.83 -8.58
C LYS A 55 -4.46 10.55 -8.97
N GLU A 56 -3.72 9.52 -9.34
CA GLU A 56 -4.28 8.23 -9.71
C GLU A 56 -4.23 7.27 -8.52
N LEU A 57 -5.42 6.84 -8.08
CA LEU A 57 -5.60 6.12 -6.83
C LEU A 57 -5.77 4.62 -7.04
N PHE A 58 -6.29 4.21 -8.20
CA PHE A 58 -6.80 2.86 -8.40
C PHE A 58 -6.09 2.11 -9.53
N LYS A 59 -5.66 2.81 -10.58
CA LYS A 59 -4.96 2.15 -11.68
C LYS A 59 -3.51 1.84 -11.30
N ALA A 60 -3.06 0.63 -11.63
CA ALA A 60 -1.65 0.30 -11.64
C ALA A 60 -0.92 1.16 -12.67
N CYS A 61 0.21 1.75 -12.28
CA CYS A 61 1.06 2.51 -13.19
C CYS A 61 1.67 1.61 -14.27
N CYS A 62 2.33 0.52 -13.88
CA CYS A 62 2.80 -0.53 -14.76
C CYS A 62 1.75 -1.64 -14.83
N GLY A 63 0.98 -1.67 -15.92
CA GLY A 63 -0.21 -2.48 -15.97
C GLY A 63 -0.66 -2.83 -17.39
N SER A 64 -1.70 -3.62 -17.46
CA SER A 64 -2.29 -4.19 -18.67
C SER A 64 -3.78 -4.42 -18.46
N GLY A 65 -4.52 -4.74 -19.53
CA GLY A 65 -5.97 -4.99 -19.47
C GLY A 65 -6.84 -3.73 -19.33
N GLY A 66 -6.27 -2.58 -19.00
CA GLY A 66 -7.00 -1.31 -18.92
C GLY A 66 -8.11 -1.31 -17.86
N GLY A 67 -9.24 -0.64 -18.15
CA GLY A 67 -10.37 -0.55 -17.23
C GLY A 67 -10.07 0.22 -15.95
N THR A 68 -10.79 -0.11 -14.87
CA THR A 68 -10.74 0.62 -13.59
C THR A 68 -9.40 0.47 -12.85
N PHE A 69 -8.75 -0.68 -12.96
CA PHE A 69 -7.53 -0.99 -12.20
C PHE A 69 -6.27 -1.09 -13.05
N ASN A 70 -6.38 -1.14 -14.38
CA ASN A 70 -5.24 -1.37 -15.27
C ASN A 70 -4.39 -2.59 -14.84
N TYR A 71 -5.05 -3.65 -14.39
CA TYR A 71 -4.41 -4.82 -13.83
C TYR A 71 -5.00 -6.09 -14.44
N ASP A 72 -4.13 -6.97 -14.90
CA ASP A 72 -4.45 -8.33 -15.32
C ASP A 72 -3.47 -9.30 -14.65
N PHE A 73 -4.03 -10.26 -13.92
CA PHE A 73 -3.28 -11.25 -13.16
C PHE A 73 -2.35 -12.11 -14.03
N PHE A 74 -2.72 -12.36 -15.28
CA PHE A 74 -1.92 -13.15 -16.22
C PHE A 74 -0.89 -12.31 -16.99
N SER A 75 -0.93 -10.98 -16.82
CA SER A 75 -0.12 -10.00 -17.54
C SER A 75 0.49 -8.99 -16.56
N ALA A 76 1.26 -9.49 -15.59
CA ALA A 76 1.93 -8.67 -14.57
C ALA A 76 2.92 -7.66 -15.18
N CYS A 77 3.30 -6.64 -14.41
CA CYS A 77 4.31 -5.67 -14.83
C CYS A 77 5.61 -6.37 -15.27
N GLY A 78 6.13 -5.98 -16.44
CA GLY A 78 7.27 -6.62 -17.11
C GLY A 78 6.87 -7.68 -18.14
N SER A 79 5.59 -8.06 -18.22
CA SER A 79 5.08 -8.84 -19.35
C SER A 79 5.09 -8.00 -20.64
N PRO A 80 5.14 -8.64 -21.83
CA PRO A 80 5.06 -7.94 -23.12
C PRO A 80 3.76 -7.14 -23.32
N SER A 81 2.68 -7.53 -22.63
CA SER A 81 1.37 -6.86 -22.67
C SER A 81 1.22 -5.72 -21.66
N SER A 82 2.19 -5.57 -20.75
CA SER A 82 2.20 -4.51 -19.74
C SER A 82 2.94 -3.27 -20.24
N SER A 83 2.53 -2.10 -19.75
CA SER A 83 3.22 -0.84 -20.04
C SER A 83 3.26 0.05 -18.80
N PRO A 84 4.35 0.80 -18.58
CA PRO A 84 4.43 1.77 -17.50
C PRO A 84 3.64 3.04 -17.85
N CYS A 85 3.09 3.67 -16.82
CA CYS A 85 2.50 4.99 -16.93
C CYS A 85 3.57 6.06 -17.17
N SER A 86 3.17 7.21 -17.73
CA SER A 86 4.11 8.29 -18.07
C SER A 86 4.69 9.03 -16.86
N ASN A 87 3.98 9.05 -15.72
CA ASN A 87 4.43 9.72 -14.51
C ASN A 87 4.09 8.91 -13.24
N PRO A 88 4.99 8.00 -12.82
CA PRO A 88 4.79 7.19 -11.63
C PRO A 88 4.64 8.00 -10.33
N SER A 89 5.13 9.25 -10.29
CA SER A 89 5.04 10.09 -9.09
C SER A 89 3.64 10.60 -8.78
N GLN A 90 2.67 10.39 -9.67
CA GLN A 90 1.27 10.76 -9.47
C GLN A 90 0.37 9.56 -9.17
N TYR A 91 0.93 8.36 -9.08
CA TYR A 91 0.18 7.10 -8.91
C TYR A 91 0.42 6.53 -7.52
N ILE A 92 -0.62 5.95 -6.91
CA ILE A 92 -0.48 5.19 -5.66
C ILE A 92 0.10 3.80 -5.93
N ASN A 93 -0.43 3.11 -6.93
CA ASN A 93 -0.15 1.70 -7.18
C ASN A 93 0.81 1.52 -8.35
N TRP A 94 1.86 0.72 -8.16
CA TRP A 94 2.84 0.42 -9.20
C TRP A 94 2.34 -0.66 -10.15
N ASP A 95 2.00 -1.86 -9.66
CA ASP A 95 1.79 -3.05 -10.50
C ASP A 95 0.50 -3.84 -10.20
N GLY A 96 -0.38 -3.27 -9.38
CA GLY A 96 -1.60 -3.90 -8.86
C GLY A 96 -1.45 -4.45 -7.44
N VAL A 97 -0.22 -4.61 -6.95
CA VAL A 97 0.09 -5.18 -5.63
C VAL A 97 0.96 -4.22 -4.80
N HIS A 98 2.03 -3.71 -5.39
CA HIS A 98 3.00 -2.84 -4.75
C HIS A 98 2.69 -1.36 -4.96
N LEU A 99 3.16 -0.51 -4.04
CA LEU A 99 3.01 0.94 -4.13
C LEU A 99 4.16 1.57 -4.91
N THR A 100 3.91 2.73 -5.51
CA THR A 100 4.97 3.50 -6.18
C THR A 100 5.96 4.09 -5.16
N ASP A 101 7.14 4.50 -5.63
CA ASP A 101 8.09 5.27 -4.82
C ASP A 101 7.47 6.54 -4.23
N ALA A 102 6.58 7.22 -4.97
CA ALA A 102 5.92 8.43 -4.47
C ALA A 102 4.96 8.17 -3.31
N MET A 103 4.37 6.98 -3.24
CA MET A 103 3.52 6.58 -2.12
C MET A 103 4.35 6.09 -0.91
N ASN A 104 5.61 5.71 -1.11
CA ASN A 104 6.53 5.23 -0.06
C ASN A 104 7.46 6.32 0.51
N LYS A 105 7.37 7.56 0.02
CA LYS A 105 8.11 8.73 0.53
C LYS A 105 7.45 9.33 1.76
#